data_AF-A0A966VK31-F1
#
_entry.id   AF-A0A966VK31-F1
#
_cell.length_a   1.000
_cell.length_b   1.000
_cell.length_c   1.000
_cell.angle_alpha   90.00
_cell.angle_beta   90.00
_cell.angle_gamma   90.00
#
_symmetry.space_group_name_H-M   'P 1'
#
loop_
_entity.id
_entity.type
_entity.pdbx_description
1 polymer ?
#
loop_
_entity_poly.entity_id
_entity_poly.type
_entity_poly.pdbx_seq_one_letter_code
_entity_poly.pdbx_strand_id
1 'polypeptide(L)' 'MIRSIALLGGTGSIGDSTLDVISQHPDRYRLRSVSGFRNIEKLIAICQRF' A
#
# COMPACT_ATOMS: atom_id res chain seq x y z
N MET A 1 -2.80 -13.62 -13.65
CA MET A 1 -1.49 -13.23 -13.11
C MET A 1 -1.69 -12.04 -12.18
N ILE A 2 -1.21 -12.11 -10.94
CA ILE A 2 -1.34 -11.03 -9.94
C ILE A 2 -0.34 -9.91 -10.28
N ARG A 3 -0.78 -8.66 -10.27
CA ARG A 3 0.08 -7.48 -10.51
C ARG A 3 0.72 -7.02 -9.20
N SER A 4 2.04 -6.89 -9.21
CA SER A 4 2.80 -6.37 -8.07
C SER A 4 2.89 -4.85 -8.15
N ILE A 5 2.51 -4.17 -7.06
CA ILE A 5 2.48 -2.71 -6.98
C ILE A 5 3.61 -2.21 -6.07
N ALA A 6 4.36 -1.22 -6.55
CA ALA A 6 5.26 -0.41 -5.75
C ALA A 6 4.59 0.94 -5.48
N LEU A 7 4.24 1.22 -4.23
CA LEU A 7 3.48 2.41 -3.84
C LEU A 7 4.39 3.48 -3.25
N LEU A 8 4.64 4.54 -4.02
CA LEU A 8 5.46 5.66 -3.57
C LEU A 8 4.58 6.73 -2.91
N GLY A 9 4.78 6.97 -1.60
CA GLY A 9 3.92 7.89 -0.84
C GLY A 9 2.66 7.23 -0.27
N GLY A 10 2.74 5.97 0.14
CA GLY A 10 1.61 5.18 0.66
C GLY A 10 0.94 5.74 1.91
N THR A 11 1.58 6.68 2.62
CA THR A 11 1.02 7.32 3.81
C THR A 11 0.09 8.51 3.51
N GLY A 12 0.03 8.98 2.25
CA GLY A 12 -0.83 10.09 1.82
C GLY A 12 -2.24 9.63 1.42
N SER A 13 -3.11 10.58 1.08
CA SER A 13 -4.52 10.31 0.71
C SER A 13 -4.66 9.35 -0.47
N ILE A 14 -3.89 9.55 -1.54
CA ILE A 14 -3.86 8.63 -2.70
C ILE A 14 -3.31 7.27 -2.30
N GLY A 15 -2.33 7.24 -1.38
CA GLY A 15 -1.79 6.01 -0.84
C GLY A 15 -2.87 5.17 -0.15
N ASP A 16 -3.67 5.79 0.71
CA ASP A 16 -4.80 5.14 1.40
C ASP A 16 -5.80 4.56 0.40
N SER A 17 -6.26 5.36 -0.56
CA SER A 17 -7.20 4.89 -1.59
C SER A 17 -6.61 3.76 -2.42
N THR A 18 -5.31 3.79 -2.71
CA THR A 18 -4.64 2.70 -3.45
C THR A 18 -4.61 1.41 -2.62
N LEU A 19 -4.30 1.50 -1.33
CA LEU A 19 -4.28 0.34 -0.42
C LEU A 19 -5.68 -0.27 -0.24
N ASP A 20 -6.73 0.55 -0.26
CA ASP A 20 -8.11 0.07 -0.24
C ASP A 20 -8.46 -0.73 -1.51
N VAL A 21 -8.07 -0.23 -2.69
CA VAL A 21 -8.25 -0.96 -3.96
C VAL A 21 -7.47 -2.28 -3.96
N ILE A 22 -6.23 -2.30 -3.45
CA ILE A 22 -5.44 -3.53 -3.31
C ILE A 22 -6.15 -4.53 -2.38
N SER A 23 -6.69 -4.05 -1.25
CA SER A 23 -7.41 -4.90 -0.28
C SER A 23 -8.69 -5.50 -0.84
N GLN A 24 -9.41 -4.76 -1.69
CA GLN A 24 -10.66 -5.21 -2.30
C GLN A 24 -10.46 -6.21 -3.45
N HIS A 25 -9.26 -6.26 -4.04
CA HIS A 25 -8.96 -7.10 -5.21
C HIS A 25 -7.66 -7.91 -5.04
N PRO A 26 -7.55 -8.76 -4.00
CA PRO A 26 -6.33 -9.54 -3.72
C PRO A 26 -6.01 -10.58 -4.80
N ASP A 27 -6.98 -10.96 -5.62
CA ASP A 27 -6.80 -11.85 -6.78
C ASP A 27 -6.10 -11.14 -7.97
N ARG A 28 -6.09 -9.80 -7.97
CA ARG A 28 -5.54 -8.98 -9.06
C ARG A 28 -4.28 -8.22 -8.66
N TYR A 29 -4.17 -7.81 -7.41
CA TYR A 29 -3.09 -6.93 -6.94
C TYR A 29 -2.44 -7.46 -5.65
N ARG A 30 -1.15 -7.19 -5.54
CA ARG A 30 -0.38 -7.38 -4.31
C ARG A 30 0.55 -6.19 -4.11
N LEU A 31 0.57 -5.65 -2.89
CA LEU A 31 1.57 -4.66 -2.50
C LEU A 31 2.93 -5.35 -2.38
N ARG A 32 3.93 -4.87 -3.12
CA ARG A 32 5.30 -5.40 -3.07
C ARG A 32 6.25 -4.49 -2.29
N SER A 33 6.07 -3.19 -2.40
CA SER A 33 6.85 -2.20 -1.67
C SER A 33 6.03 -0.95 -1.43
N VAL A 34 6.33 -0.25 -0.35
CA VAL A 34 5.72 1.03 0.00
C VAL A 34 6.78 1.99 0.52
N SER A 35 6.66 3.27 0.18
CA SER A 35 7.45 4.35 0.79
C SER A 35 6.54 5.39 1.45
N GLY A 36 7.08 6.08 2.46
CA GLY A 36 6.44 7.19 3.15
C GLY A 36 7.50 8.19 3.60
N PHE A 37 7.11 9.45 3.81
CA PHE A 37 8.06 10.51 4.18
C PHE A 37 8.13 10.73 5.70
N ARG A 38 7.08 11.28 6.32
CA ARG A 38 7.09 11.68 7.74
C ARG A 38 6.27 10.79 8.68
N ASN A 39 5.23 10.13 8.17
CA ASN A 39 4.32 9.35 9.01
C ASN A 39 4.80 7.89 9.13
N ILE A 40 5.78 7.68 10.00
CA ILE A 40 6.44 6.37 10.17
C ILE A 40 5.50 5.35 10.81
N GLU A 41 4.70 5.74 11.81
CA GLU A 41 3.73 4.84 12.45
C GLU A 41 2.74 4.26 11.43
N LYS A 42 2.19 5.12 10.56
CA LYS A 42 1.31 4.66 9.48
C LYS A 42 2.05 3.77 8.49
N LEU A 43 3.30 4.07 8.15
CA LEU A 43 4.10 3.22 7.27
C LEU A 43 4.32 1.82 7.87
N ILE A 44 4.60 1.74 9.18
CA ILE A 44 4.72 0.46 9.91
C ILE A 44 3.39 -0.30 9.87
N ALA A 45 2.28 0.38 10.14
CA ALA A 45 0.96 -0.25 10.10
C ALA A 45 0.62 -0.80 8.70
N ILE A 46 1.01 -0.10 7.63
CA ILE A 46 0.85 -0.59 6.25
C ILE A 46 1.69 -1.87 6.04
N CYS A 47 2.96 -1.88 6.45
CA CYS A 47 3.83 -3.06 6.32
C CYS A 47 3.37 -4.26 7.16
N GLN A 48 2.62 -4.05 8.24
CA GLN A 48 2.05 -5.14 9.05
C GLN A 48 0.78 -5.71 8.43
N ARG A 49 0.01 -4.90 7.71
CA ARG A 49 -1.28 -5.29 7.11
C ARG A 49 -1.14 -6.00 5.75
N PHE A 50 -0.11 -5.68 4.98
CA PHE A 50 0.08 -6.13 3.58
C PHE A 50 1.39 -6.89 3.39
#